data_AF-A0A810NEE6-F1
#
_entry.id   AF-A0A810NEE6-F1
#
_cell.length_a   1.000
_cell.length_b   1.000
_cell.length_c   1.000
_cell.angle_alpha   90.00
_cell.angle_beta   90.00
_cell.angle_gamma   90.00
#
_symmetry.space_group_name_H-M   'P 1'
#
loop_
_entity.id
_entity.type
_entity.pdbx_description
1 polymer ?
#
loop_
_entity_poly.entity_id
_entity_poly.type
_entity_poly.pdbx_seq_one_letter_code
_entity_poly.pdbx_strand_id
1 'polypeptide(L)'
;MEADGRQLSVTIDVACLRQGRGGSPTAVVDKTPLSDAQRRLVPVLAGISHAVIMSLGDDGRGHPLVSLRFFTAGGGLPACGHSTVGALPALTERAASKGGTEYHATLRTAGGCTFHGSAIRRDDGVHARFDPGPVELHEPSPGERDFVLAALGVTARILASGACAAILGRRRLSSEMRAS
;
A
#
# COMPACT_ATOMS: atom_id res chain seq x y z
N MET A 1 10.38 -16.60 33.99
CA MET A 1 9.88 -16.74 32.60
C MET A 1 10.19 -15.43 31.91
N GLU A 2 11.42 -15.29 31.42
CA GLU A 2 11.87 -14.06 30.77
C GLU A 2 11.15 -13.92 29.43
N ALA A 3 10.41 -12.82 29.28
CA ALA A 3 10.02 -12.36 27.96
C ALA A 3 11.32 -11.95 27.26
N ASP A 4 11.77 -12.76 26.30
CA ASP A 4 12.82 -12.38 25.35
C ASP A 4 12.36 -11.08 24.68
N GLY A 5 12.86 -9.96 25.19
CA GLY A 5 12.48 -8.60 24.81
C GLY A 5 13.06 -8.25 23.46
N ARG A 6 12.67 -8.99 22.43
CA ARG A 6 13.08 -8.71 21.06
C ARG A 6 12.54 -7.34 20.66
N GLN A 7 13.45 -6.38 20.58
CA GLN A 7 13.18 -5.04 20.10
C GLN A 7 12.68 -5.14 18.64
N LEU A 8 11.47 -4.66 18.41
CA LEU A 8 10.89 -4.57 17.08
C LEU A 8 11.48 -3.36 16.37
N SER A 9 12.21 -3.57 15.27
CA SER A 9 12.60 -2.45 14.40
C SER A 9 11.41 -2.06 13.53
N VAL A 10 11.06 -0.78 13.55
CA VAL A 10 9.98 -0.20 12.74
C VAL A 10 10.57 0.97 11.96
N THR A 11 10.49 0.90 10.64
CA THR A 11 10.82 2.03 9.76
C THR A 11 9.52 2.74 9.40
N ILE A 12 9.49 4.08 9.48
CA ILE A 12 8.35 4.86 8.97
C ILE A 12 8.73 5.39 7.60
N ASP A 13 8.03 4.91 6.57
CA ASP A 13 8.12 5.44 5.22
C ASP A 13 6.98 6.43 4.97
N VAL A 14 7.28 7.53 4.26
CA VAL A 14 6.27 8.51 3.85
C VAL A 14 6.11 8.46 2.33
N ALA A 15 5.18 7.61 1.89
CA ALA A 15 4.93 7.40 0.46
C ALA A 15 4.12 8.54 -0.17
N CYS A 16 4.20 8.64 -1.50
CA CYS A 16 3.39 9.55 -2.33
C CYS A 16 3.59 11.04 -2.01
N LEU A 17 4.83 11.44 -1.71
CA LEU A 17 5.20 12.84 -1.58
C LEU A 17 4.99 13.58 -2.90
N ARG A 18 4.56 14.84 -2.83
CA ARG A 18 4.52 15.76 -3.96
C ARG A 18 5.50 16.89 -3.69
N GLN A 19 6.62 16.92 -4.41
CA GLN A 19 7.68 17.92 -4.19
C GLN A 19 8.13 17.98 -2.71
N GLY A 20 8.36 16.81 -2.10
CA GLY A 20 8.75 16.69 -0.70
C GLY A 20 7.66 17.00 0.34
N ARG A 21 6.42 17.32 -0.09
CA ARG A 21 5.32 17.70 0.82
C ARG A 21 4.21 16.66 0.84
N GLY A 22 3.54 16.55 1.99
CA GLY A 22 2.38 15.68 2.21
C GLY A 22 2.78 14.22 2.39
N GLY A 23 2.06 13.32 1.70
CA GLY A 23 2.32 11.88 1.71
C GLY A 23 1.44 11.10 2.69
N SER A 24 1.60 9.77 2.65
CA SER A 24 0.85 8.81 3.47
C SER A 24 1.84 7.94 4.25
N PRO A 25 2.08 8.24 5.54
CA PRO A 25 2.99 7.46 6.37
C PRO A 25 2.55 6.00 6.52
N THR A 26 3.52 5.08 6.48
CA THR A 26 3.34 3.65 6.73
C THR A 26 4.47 3.10 7.59
N ALA A 27 4.13 2.29 8.58
CA ALA A 27 5.10 1.53 9.36
C ALA A 27 5.49 0.29 8.55
N VAL A 28 6.76 0.18 8.25
CA VAL A 28 7.37 -0.94 7.54
C VAL A 28 8.11 -1.78 8.57
N VAL A 29 7.73 -3.05 8.66
CA VAL A 29 8.30 -4.00 9.61
C VAL A 29 8.67 -5.28 8.89
N ASP A 30 9.82 -5.85 9.20
CA ASP A 30 10.17 -7.19 8.73
C ASP A 30 9.25 -8.27 9.30
N LYS A 31 9.36 -9.49 8.76
CA LYS A 31 8.64 -10.65 9.24
C LYS A 31 8.91 -10.84 10.72
N THR A 32 7.84 -10.80 11.51
CA THR A 32 7.90 -10.95 12.95
C THR A 32 7.05 -12.12 13.43
N PRO A 33 7.39 -12.72 14.58
CA PRO A 33 6.58 -13.75 15.20
C PRO A 33 5.28 -13.20 15.83
N LEU A 34 5.02 -11.90 15.70
CA LEU A 34 3.81 -11.27 16.21
C LEU A 34 2.56 -11.94 15.65
N SER A 35 1.57 -12.15 16.51
CA SER A 35 0.21 -12.51 16.13
C SER A 35 -0.46 -11.38 15.35
N ASP A 36 -1.53 -11.70 14.62
CA ASP A 36 -2.29 -10.68 13.90
C ASP A 36 -2.94 -9.64 14.84
N ALA A 37 -3.26 -10.02 16.08
CA ALA A 37 -3.72 -9.08 17.09
C ALA A 37 -2.62 -8.06 17.45
N GLN A 38 -1.39 -8.53 17.66
CA GLN A 38 -0.24 -7.65 17.94
C GLN A 38 0.14 -6.79 16.72
N ARG A 39 0.03 -7.32 15.50
CA ARG A 39 0.33 -6.57 14.27
C ARG A 39 -0.61 -5.38 14.07
N ARG A 40 -1.87 -5.47 14.51
CA ARG A 40 -2.83 -4.34 14.48
C ARG A 40 -2.44 -3.21 15.43
N LEU A 41 -1.64 -3.50 16.46
CA LEU A 41 -1.14 -2.47 17.38
C LEU A 41 0.02 -1.67 16.79
N VAL A 42 0.77 -2.23 15.83
CA VAL A 42 1.91 -1.53 15.19
C VAL A 42 1.54 -0.14 14.65
N PRO A 43 0.51 0.03 13.79
CA PRO A 43 0.15 1.37 13.30
C PRO A 43 -0.31 2.30 14.43
N VAL A 44 -1.02 1.77 15.44
CA VAL A 44 -1.47 2.55 16.60
C VAL A 44 -0.29 3.06 17.43
N LEU A 45 0.65 2.20 17.77
CA LEU A 45 1.85 2.54 18.55
C LEU A 45 2.78 3.50 17.79
N ALA A 46 2.81 3.40 16.45
CA ALA A 46 3.54 4.31 15.59
C ALA A 46 2.80 5.64 15.31
N GLY A 47 1.55 5.79 15.79
CA GLY A 47 0.77 7.03 15.58
C GLY A 47 0.34 7.26 14.13
N ILE A 48 0.19 6.20 13.34
CA ILE A 48 -0.11 6.27 11.90
C ILE A 48 -1.23 5.30 11.51
N SER A 49 -1.75 5.44 10.29
CA SER A 49 -2.94 4.70 9.86
C SER A 49 -2.66 3.25 9.42
N HIS A 50 -1.48 2.97 8.88
CA HIS A 50 -1.17 1.71 8.23
C HIS A 50 0.20 1.17 8.62
N ALA A 51 0.28 -0.16 8.67
CA ALA A 51 1.52 -0.91 8.74
C ALA A 51 1.57 -1.98 7.65
N VAL A 52 2.76 -2.27 7.16
CA VAL A 52 3.07 -3.38 6.28
C VAL A 52 4.14 -4.26 6.93
N ILE A 53 3.82 -5.55 7.02
CA ILE A 53 4.75 -6.58 7.46
C ILE A 53 5.29 -7.28 6.21
N MET A 54 6.61 -7.28 6.05
CA MET A 54 7.31 -7.78 4.88
C MET A 54 8.01 -9.11 5.18
N SER A 55 7.80 -10.12 4.35
CA SER A 55 8.58 -11.36 4.37
C SER A 55 9.31 -11.50 3.04
N LEU A 56 10.64 -11.57 3.11
CA LEU A 56 11.48 -11.88 1.96
C LEU A 56 11.50 -13.39 1.71
N GLY A 57 11.65 -13.76 0.44
CA GLY A 57 11.80 -15.11 -0.04
C GLY A 57 12.22 -15.11 -1.51
N ASP A 58 12.07 -16.27 -2.13
CA ASP A 58 12.34 -16.51 -3.54
C ASP A 58 11.06 -17.06 -4.21
N ASP A 59 10.84 -16.77 -5.49
CA ASP A 59 9.70 -17.27 -6.26
C ASP A 59 9.86 -18.71 -6.76
N GLY A 60 10.97 -19.38 -6.41
CA GLY A 60 11.33 -20.71 -6.87
C GLY A 60 12.11 -20.73 -8.18
N ARG A 61 12.34 -19.56 -8.79
CA ARG A 61 13.12 -19.36 -10.02
C ARG A 61 14.38 -18.54 -9.79
N GLY A 62 14.72 -18.23 -8.55
CA GLY A 62 15.86 -17.37 -8.21
C GLY A 62 15.52 -15.88 -8.24
N HIS A 63 14.24 -15.50 -8.37
CA HIS A 63 13.84 -14.09 -8.35
C HIS A 63 13.31 -13.69 -6.96
N PRO A 64 13.66 -12.47 -6.48
CA PRO A 64 13.18 -11.98 -5.20
C PRO A 64 11.65 -11.95 -5.12
N LEU A 65 11.10 -12.61 -4.10
CA LEU A 65 9.68 -12.61 -3.76
C LEU A 65 9.47 -11.91 -2.42
N VAL A 66 8.61 -10.90 -2.40
CA VAL A 66 8.28 -10.14 -1.18
C VAL A 66 6.81 -10.35 -0.86
N SER A 67 6.53 -11.03 0.24
CA SER A 67 5.16 -11.18 0.73
C SER A 67 4.81 -10.02 1.66
N LEU A 68 3.70 -9.33 1.37
CA LEU A 68 3.22 -8.15 2.06
C LEU A 68 1.91 -8.44 2.80
N ARG A 69 1.88 -8.12 4.10
CA ARG A 69 0.66 -8.18 4.91
C ARG A 69 0.39 -6.81 5.50
N PHE A 70 -0.79 -6.28 5.21
CA PHE A 70 -1.17 -4.92 5.59
C PHE A 70 -2.07 -4.93 6.81
N PHE A 71 -1.92 -3.95 7.68
CA PHE A 71 -2.70 -3.81 8.91
C PHE A 71 -3.08 -2.36 9.14
N THR A 72 -4.29 -2.19 9.68
CA THR A 72 -4.79 -0.96 10.32
C THR A 72 -5.14 -1.29 11.76
N ALA A 73 -5.53 -0.28 12.55
CA ALA A 73 -6.13 -0.49 13.86
C ALA A 73 -7.34 -1.45 13.82
N GLY A 74 -8.12 -1.41 12.72
CA GLY A 74 -9.30 -2.25 12.54
C GLY A 74 -9.02 -3.70 12.13
N GLY A 75 -7.83 -4.01 11.64
CA GLY A 75 -7.52 -5.36 11.17
C GLY A 75 -6.57 -5.45 9.98
N GLY A 76 -6.38 -6.68 9.53
CA GLY A 76 -5.62 -6.99 8.32
C GLY A 76 -6.37 -6.54 7.07
N LEU A 77 -5.64 -6.03 6.08
CA LEU A 77 -6.16 -5.68 4.77
C LEU A 77 -5.61 -6.65 3.71
N PRO A 78 -6.41 -7.01 2.69
CA PRO A 78 -5.94 -7.86 1.60
C PRO A 78 -4.91 -7.15 0.70
N ALA A 79 -4.99 -5.82 0.59
CA ALA A 79 -4.08 -4.98 -0.19
C ALA A 79 -4.09 -3.53 0.32
N CYS A 80 -2.98 -2.79 0.16
CA CYS A 80 -2.89 -1.35 0.44
C CYS A 80 -1.85 -0.68 -0.46
N GLY A 81 -2.28 0.17 -1.41
CA GLY A 81 -1.40 0.72 -2.46
C GLY A 81 -0.25 1.58 -1.94
N HIS A 82 -0.51 2.54 -1.05
CA HIS A 82 0.56 3.40 -0.52
C HIS A 82 1.54 2.60 0.35
N SER A 83 1.06 1.62 1.12
CA SER A 83 1.93 0.74 1.91
C SER A 83 2.74 -0.22 1.05
N THR A 84 2.23 -0.62 -0.13
CA THR A 84 3.00 -1.37 -1.13
C THR A 84 4.16 -0.51 -1.66
N VAL A 85 3.89 0.74 -2.01
CA VAL A 85 4.93 1.68 -2.45
C VAL A 85 5.94 1.92 -1.33
N GLY A 86 5.47 2.17 -0.10
CA GLY A 86 6.34 2.47 1.04
C GLY A 86 7.17 1.29 1.56
N ALA A 87 6.84 0.05 1.17
CA ALA A 87 7.66 -1.12 1.46
C ALA A 87 8.93 -1.21 0.57
N LEU A 88 8.90 -0.63 -0.64
CA LEU A 88 9.97 -0.77 -1.63
C LEU A 88 11.27 0.00 -1.28
N PRO A 89 11.23 1.19 -0.65
CA PRO A 89 12.44 1.87 -0.17
C PRO A 89 13.28 1.02 0.79
N ALA A 90 12.63 0.32 1.73
CA ALA A 90 13.32 -0.58 2.67
C ALA A 90 14.06 -1.73 1.96
N LEU A 91 13.59 -2.16 0.78
CA LEU A 91 14.26 -3.18 -0.04
C LEU A 91 15.44 -2.59 -0.82
N THR A 92 15.29 -1.37 -1.32
CA THR A 92 16.35 -0.66 -2.04
C THR A 92 17.53 -0.38 -1.12
N GLU A 93 17.28 -0.01 0.13
CA GLU A 93 18.32 0.14 1.15
C GLU A 93 19.09 -1.15 1.42
N ARG A 94 18.41 -2.30 1.42
CA ARG A 94 19.06 -3.62 1.55
C ARG A 94 19.87 -4.00 0.33
N ALA A 95 19.46 -3.60 -0.87
CA ALA A 95 20.25 -3.79 -2.08
C ALA A 95 21.45 -2.84 -2.15
N ALA A 96 21.31 -1.61 -1.63
CA ALA A 96 22.38 -0.63 -1.60
C ALA A 96 23.58 -1.10 -0.76
N SER A 97 23.36 -1.85 0.32
CA SER A 97 24.46 -2.47 1.08
C SER A 97 25.29 -3.49 0.27
N LYS A 98 24.78 -3.93 -0.90
CA LYS A 98 25.46 -4.80 -1.86
C LYS A 98 25.91 -4.05 -3.13
N GLY A 99 25.86 -2.71 -3.12
CA GLY A 99 26.24 -1.87 -4.25
C GLY A 99 25.16 -1.65 -5.31
N GLY A 100 23.91 -2.09 -5.07
CA GLY A 100 22.80 -1.88 -6.00
C GLY A 100 22.09 -0.53 -5.81
N THR A 101 21.71 0.12 -6.90
CA THR A 101 20.90 1.36 -6.88
C THR A 101 19.43 1.13 -7.24
N GLU A 102 19.11 -0.08 -7.71
CA GLU A 102 17.79 -0.49 -8.15
C GLU A 102 17.43 -1.84 -7.53
N TYR A 103 16.14 -2.04 -7.26
CA TYR A 103 15.58 -3.27 -6.74
C TYR A 103 14.33 -3.66 -7.53
N HIS A 104 14.27 -4.91 -7.99
CA HIS A 104 13.10 -5.50 -8.60
C HIS A 104 12.66 -6.72 -7.80
N ALA A 105 11.35 -6.85 -7.59
CA ALA A 105 10.78 -8.03 -6.98
C ALA A 105 9.38 -8.31 -7.46
N THR A 106 9.01 -9.58 -7.33
CA THR A 106 7.62 -10.00 -7.32
C THR A 106 7.04 -9.69 -5.95
N LEU A 107 5.96 -8.92 -5.89
CA LEU A 107 5.24 -8.57 -4.67
C LEU A 107 3.99 -9.43 -4.56
N ARG A 108 3.76 -10.08 -3.43
CA ARG A 108 2.58 -10.90 -3.17
C ARG A 108 1.82 -10.36 -1.97
N THR A 109 0.53 -10.09 -2.11
CA THR A 109 -0.31 -9.61 -1.00
C THR A 109 -1.05 -10.74 -0.30
N ALA A 110 -1.53 -10.48 0.91
CA ALA A 110 -2.40 -11.41 1.64
C ALA A 110 -3.70 -11.75 0.90
N GLY A 111 -4.18 -10.86 0.01
CA GLY A 111 -5.33 -11.11 -0.86
C GLY A 111 -5.06 -12.06 -2.04
N GLY A 112 -3.84 -12.58 -2.18
CA GLY A 112 -3.47 -13.50 -3.26
C GLY A 112 -2.99 -12.83 -4.55
N CYS A 113 -3.09 -11.49 -4.64
CA CYS A 113 -2.61 -10.77 -5.81
C CYS A 113 -1.08 -10.76 -5.86
N THR A 114 -0.53 -10.87 -7.07
CA THR A 114 0.90 -10.81 -7.33
C THR A 114 1.19 -9.76 -8.39
N PHE A 115 2.21 -8.94 -8.17
CA PHE A 115 2.56 -7.78 -8.99
C PHE A 115 4.07 -7.68 -9.17
N HIS A 116 4.52 -7.01 -10.23
CA HIS A 116 5.91 -6.56 -10.30
C HIS A 116 6.07 -5.22 -9.58
N GLY A 117 7.06 -5.16 -8.68
CA GLY A 117 7.49 -3.95 -8.00
C GLY A 117 8.91 -3.58 -8.39
N SER A 118 9.19 -2.29 -8.45
CA SER A 118 10.54 -1.77 -8.66
C SER A 118 10.77 -0.51 -7.85
N ALA A 119 11.98 -0.33 -7.33
CA ALA A 119 12.41 0.91 -6.74
C ALA A 119 13.83 1.27 -7.13
N ILE A 120 14.06 2.56 -7.37
CA ILE A 120 15.34 3.10 -7.82
C ILE A 120 15.72 4.25 -6.89
N ARG A 121 16.94 4.22 -6.35
CA ARG A 121 17.51 5.34 -5.63
C ARG A 121 17.95 6.42 -6.61
N ARG A 122 17.53 7.65 -6.35
CA ARG A 122 17.85 8.88 -7.08
C ARG A 122 18.33 9.94 -6.09
N ASP A 123 18.82 11.06 -6.60
CA ASP A 123 19.34 12.16 -5.78
C ASP A 123 18.25 12.80 -4.91
N ASP A 124 16.99 12.77 -5.36
CA ASP A 124 15.82 13.32 -4.68
C ASP A 124 15.06 12.29 -3.81
N GLY A 125 15.59 11.07 -3.68
CA GLY A 125 15.01 10.02 -2.84
C GLY A 125 14.83 8.68 -3.57
N VAL A 126 13.89 7.87 -3.09
CA VAL A 126 13.57 6.57 -3.72
C VAL A 126 12.31 6.70 -4.57
N HIS A 127 12.43 6.36 -5.84
CA HIS A 127 11.31 6.29 -6.77
C HIS A 127 10.82 4.85 -6.83
N ALA A 128 9.63 4.61 -6.27
CA ALA A 128 9.03 3.29 -6.15
C ALA A 128 7.75 3.20 -6.99
N ARG A 129 7.59 2.09 -7.71
CA ARG A 129 6.38 1.78 -8.50
C ARG A 129 6.04 0.30 -8.41
N PHE A 130 4.77 -0.01 -8.61
CA PHE A 130 4.30 -1.37 -8.86
C PHE A 130 3.21 -1.34 -9.91
N ASP A 131 3.06 -2.44 -10.65
CA ASP A 131 1.99 -2.62 -11.62
C ASP A 131 0.85 -3.43 -10.99
N PRO A 132 -0.28 -2.79 -10.64
CA PRO A 132 -1.41 -3.50 -10.03
C PRO A 132 -2.20 -4.36 -11.03
N GLY A 133 -1.86 -4.33 -12.32
CA GLY A 133 -2.60 -4.97 -13.38
C GLY A 133 -3.78 -4.11 -13.88
N PRO A 134 -4.62 -4.69 -14.75
CA PRO A 134 -5.72 -3.97 -15.39
C PRO A 134 -6.76 -3.48 -14.37
N VAL A 135 -7.27 -2.26 -14.60
CA VAL A 135 -8.42 -1.70 -13.88
C VAL A 135 -9.67 -2.01 -14.68
N GLU A 136 -10.65 -2.65 -14.05
CA GLU A 136 -11.97 -2.82 -14.67
C GLU A 136 -12.82 -1.58 -14.40
N LEU A 137 -13.41 -1.03 -15.47
CA LEU A 137 -14.32 0.10 -15.39
C LEU A 137 -15.74 -0.37 -15.71
N HIS A 138 -16.72 0.09 -14.95
CA HIS A 138 -18.13 -0.15 -15.24
C HIS A 138 -18.96 1.09 -14.95
N GLU A 139 -20.12 1.18 -15.63
CA GLU A 139 -21.12 2.18 -15.30
C GLU A 139 -21.78 1.82 -13.96
N PRO A 140 -21.80 2.75 -12.97
CA PRO A 140 -22.41 2.47 -11.69
C PRO A 140 -23.94 2.40 -11.83
N SER A 141 -24.53 1.41 -11.16
CA SER A 141 -25.99 1.31 -11.10
C SER A 141 -26.61 2.57 -10.47
N PRO A 142 -27.88 2.89 -10.75
CA PRO A 142 -28.56 4.02 -10.10
C PRO A 142 -28.47 3.96 -8.57
N GLY A 143 -28.65 2.78 -7.97
CA GLY A 143 -28.54 2.61 -6.51
C GLY A 143 -27.14 2.88 -5.95
N GLU A 144 -26.08 2.43 -6.63
CA GLU A 144 -24.70 2.75 -6.23
C GLU A 144 -24.42 4.25 -6.32
N ARG A 145 -24.92 4.91 -7.37
CA ARG A 145 -24.81 6.36 -7.54
C ARG A 145 -25.55 7.11 -6.45
N ASP A 146 -26.81 6.78 -6.22
CA ASP A 146 -27.66 7.47 -5.25
C ASP A 146 -27.11 7.34 -3.83
N PHE A 147 -26.59 6.15 -3.48
CA PHE A 147 -25.95 5.93 -2.18
C PHE A 147 -24.74 6.84 -1.97
N VAL A 148 -23.85 6.96 -2.97
CA VAL A 148 -22.67 7.82 -2.84
C VAL A 148 -23.04 9.30 -2.87
N LEU A 149 -23.97 9.70 -3.74
CA LEU A 149 -24.48 11.09 -3.78
C LEU A 149 -25.07 11.51 -2.43
N ALA A 150 -25.88 10.64 -1.82
CA ALA A 150 -26.45 10.87 -0.49
C ALA A 150 -25.37 10.96 0.59
N ALA A 151 -24.40 10.05 0.59
CA ALA A 151 -23.29 10.05 1.56
C ALA A 151 -22.39 11.28 1.46
N LEU A 152 -22.24 11.83 0.25
CA LEU A 152 -21.48 13.05 -0.01
C LEU A 152 -22.30 14.33 0.17
N GLY A 153 -23.62 14.23 0.37
CA GLY A 153 -24.52 15.38 0.53
C GLY A 153 -24.69 16.21 -0.76
N VAL A 154 -24.54 15.58 -1.93
CA VAL A 154 -24.57 16.26 -3.23
C VAL A 154 -25.66 15.68 -4.15
N THR A 155 -26.03 16.43 -5.18
CA THR A 155 -26.99 15.98 -6.19
C THR A 155 -26.28 15.48 -7.45
N ALA A 156 -26.99 14.69 -8.27
CA ALA A 156 -26.46 14.17 -9.53
C ALA A 156 -25.99 15.27 -10.50
N ARG A 157 -26.42 16.53 -10.32
CA ARG A 157 -26.01 17.68 -11.11
C ARG A 157 -24.52 18.01 -11.00
N ILE A 158 -23.84 17.51 -9.96
CA ILE A 158 -22.41 17.75 -9.72
C ILE A 158 -21.54 16.69 -10.40
N LEU A 159 -22.12 15.55 -10.78
CA LEU A 159 -21.38 14.51 -11.50
C LEU A 159 -21.13 14.97 -12.94
N ALA A 160 -19.85 14.97 -13.33
CA ALA A 160 -19.49 15.12 -14.73
C ALA A 160 -20.06 13.95 -15.56
N SER A 161 -20.45 14.24 -16.81
CA SER A 161 -20.79 13.21 -17.78
C SER A 161 -19.60 12.25 -17.92
N GLY A 162 -19.80 10.95 -17.65
CA GLY A 162 -18.74 9.94 -17.69
C GLY A 162 -18.26 9.42 -16.33
N ALA A 163 -18.91 9.78 -15.21
CA ALA A 163 -18.62 9.18 -13.91
C ALA A 163 -18.75 7.64 -13.96
N CYS A 164 -17.68 6.93 -13.59
CA CYS A 164 -17.61 5.48 -13.62
C CYS A 164 -17.12 4.90 -12.30
N ALA A 165 -17.45 3.62 -12.07
CA ALA A 165 -16.90 2.83 -10.98
C ALA A 165 -15.66 2.08 -11.48
N ALA A 166 -14.56 2.15 -10.71
CA ALA A 166 -13.28 1.58 -11.05
C ALA A 166 -12.87 0.49 -10.05
N ILE A 167 -12.52 -0.69 -10.54
CA ILE A 167 -12.14 -1.83 -9.70
C ILE A 167 -10.65 -2.09 -9.89
N LEU A 168 -9.89 -1.97 -8.80
CA LEU A 168 -8.50 -2.40 -8.71
C LEU A 168 -8.40 -3.37 -7.51
N GLY A 169 -8.77 -4.63 -7.74
CA GLY A 169 -9.00 -5.61 -6.68
C GLY A 169 -10.25 -5.30 -5.85
N ARG A 170 -10.20 -4.30 -4.94
CA ARG A 170 -11.40 -3.79 -4.23
C ARG A 170 -12.13 -2.75 -5.09
N ARG A 171 -13.48 -2.75 -5.04
CA ARG A 171 -14.33 -1.72 -5.65
C ARG A 171 -13.92 -0.33 -5.15
N ARG A 172 -13.67 0.60 -6.06
CA ARG A 172 -13.56 2.03 -5.78
C ARG A 172 -14.56 2.77 -6.69
N LEU A 173 -15.29 3.73 -6.15
CA LEU A 173 -16.03 4.67 -6.99
C LEU A 173 -15.12 5.88 -7.23
N SER A 174 -14.86 6.22 -8.50
CA SER A 174 -14.15 7.44 -8.88
C SER A 174 -15.16 8.51 -9.25
N SER A 175 -15.03 9.71 -8.69
CA SER A 175 -15.78 10.89 -9.10
C SER A 175 -14.80 11.96 -9.59
N GLU A 176 -15.04 12.48 -10.79
CA GLU A 176 -14.36 13.69 -11.26
C GLU A 176 -15.13 14.90 -10.72
N MET A 177 -14.42 15.82 -10.06
CA MET A 177 -14.99 17.06 -9.55
C MET A 177 -14.43 18.24 -10.35
N ARG A 178 -15.30 19.07 -10.92
CA ARG A 178 -14.88 20.34 -11.54
C ARG A 178 -14.61 21.37 -10.45
N ALA A 179 -13.50 22.09 -10.58
CA ALA A 179 -13.25 23.28 -9.76
C ALA A 179 -14.20 24.41 -10.20
N SER A 180 -14.84 25.04 -9.22
CA SER A 180 -15.56 26.31 -9.37
C SER A 180 -14.59 27.48 -9.37
#